data_AF-A0A7S3C7J4-F1
#
_entry.id   AF-A0A7S3C7J4-F1
#
_cell.length_a   1.000
_cell.length_b   1.000
_cell.length_c   1.000
_cell.angle_alpha   90.00
_cell.angle_beta   90.00
_cell.angle_gamma   90.00
#
_symmetry.space_group_name_H-M   'P 1'
#
loop_
_entity.id
_entity.type
_entity.pdbx_description
1 polymer ?
#
loop_
_entity_poly.entity_id
_entity_poly.type
_entity_poly.pdbx_seq_one_letter_code
_entity_poly.pdbx_strand_id
1 'polypeptide(L)'
;VNAKTGVTQWEHPLEQYYKGLIHMKKGCQEEVDRAKMANPPSEGEVREMGDYFGVDLDAEPHCRHLLEEAVCMPLPPGWRDDEQSGNFVNDRKGITTTNHPLDPYFVESIRRMRVSVLRRTQPKKATSVEQAEAVSALLAARAEGKPPIE
;
A
#
# COMPACT_ATOMS: atom_id res chain seq x y z
N VAL A 1 -13.21 -19.93 -6.19
CA VAL A 1 -12.63 -20.77 -5.12
C VAL A 1 -11.22 -20.28 -4.85
N ASN A 2 -10.92 -19.87 -3.61
CA ASN A 2 -9.54 -19.67 -3.18
C ASN A 2 -8.84 -21.03 -3.09
N ALA A 3 -7.73 -21.20 -3.81
CA ALA A 3 -7.03 -22.48 -3.91
C ALA A 3 -6.46 -23.00 -2.56
N LYS A 4 -6.27 -22.13 -1.57
CA LYS A 4 -5.74 -22.49 -0.25
C LYS A 4 -6.83 -22.76 0.78
N THR A 5 -7.93 -22.02 0.75
CA THR A 5 -8.99 -22.10 1.77
C THR A 5 -10.23 -22.83 1.29
N GLY A 6 -10.35 -23.12 -0.02
CA GLY A 6 -11.53 -23.73 -0.61
C GLY A 6 -12.76 -22.82 -0.68
N VAL A 7 -12.68 -21.62 -0.10
CA VAL A 7 -13.82 -20.70 0.00
C VAL A 7 -14.09 -20.04 -1.35
N THR A 8 -15.34 -20.08 -1.79
CA THR A 8 -15.90 -19.19 -2.81
C THR A 8 -16.51 -17.96 -2.14
N GLN A 9 -16.17 -16.79 -2.66
CA GLN A 9 -16.85 -15.55 -2.33
C GLN A 9 -17.34 -14.92 -3.63
N TRP A 10 -18.51 -14.29 -3.56
CA TRP A 10 -19.09 -13.56 -4.69
C TRP A 10 -18.53 -12.14 -4.76
N GLU A 11 -18.29 -11.53 -3.61
CA GLU A 11 -17.73 -10.21 -3.45
C GLU A 11 -16.24 -10.21 -3.77
N HIS A 12 -15.78 -9.15 -4.46
CA HIS A 12 -14.37 -9.03 -4.77
C HIS A 12 -13.56 -8.77 -3.47
N PRO A 13 -12.45 -9.49 -3.20
CA PRO A 13 -11.68 -9.32 -1.96
C PRO A 13 -11.21 -7.87 -1.70
N LEU A 14 -10.97 -7.12 -2.78
CA LEU A 14 -10.57 -5.71 -2.76
C LEU A 14 -11.70 -4.73 -3.10
N GLU A 15 -12.96 -5.12 -2.97
CA GLU A 15 -14.09 -4.24 -3.32
C GLU A 15 -14.04 -2.91 -2.55
N GLN A 16 -13.77 -2.95 -1.24
CA GLN A 16 -13.69 -1.75 -0.41
C GLN A 16 -12.52 -0.85 -0.80
N TYR A 17 -11.37 -1.45 -1.14
CA TYR A 17 -10.22 -0.72 -1.69
C TYR A 17 -10.62 0.07 -2.94
N TYR A 18 -11.34 -0.54 -3.89
CA TYR A 18 -11.75 0.14 -5.12
C TYR A 18 -12.78 1.25 -4.87
N LYS A 19 -13.71 1.05 -3.94
CA LYS A 19 -14.64 2.10 -3.51
C LYS A 19 -13.90 3.29 -2.93
N GLY A 20 -12.92 3.04 -2.06
CA GLY A 20 -12.05 4.07 -1.51
C GLY A 20 -11.24 4.79 -2.59
N LEU A 21 -10.65 4.05 -3.53
CA LEU A 21 -9.92 4.61 -4.68
C LEU A 21 -10.78 5.57 -5.53
N ILE A 22 -12.03 5.20 -5.79
CA ILE A 22 -12.97 6.03 -6.56
C ILE A 22 -13.31 7.28 -5.75
N HIS A 23 -13.52 7.14 -4.44
CA HIS A 23 -13.80 8.27 -3.57
C HIS A 23 -12.63 9.27 -3.55
N MET A 24 -11.40 8.78 -3.39
CA MET A 24 -10.18 9.58 -3.49
C MET A 24 -10.09 10.35 -4.81
N LYS A 25 -10.35 9.67 -5.94
CA LYS A 25 -10.29 10.27 -7.28
C LYS A 25 -11.43 11.24 -7.61
N LYS A 26 -12.56 11.20 -6.90
CA LYS A 26 -13.75 12.01 -7.20
C LYS A 26 -13.75 13.40 -6.54
N GLY A 27 -12.64 13.81 -5.93
CA GLY A 27 -12.47 15.14 -5.34
C GLY A 27 -12.08 15.13 -3.87
N CYS A 28 -12.11 13.97 -3.20
CA CYS A 28 -11.69 13.88 -1.80
C CYS A 28 -10.21 14.28 -1.61
N GLN A 29 -9.35 14.03 -2.60
CA GLN A 29 -7.96 14.48 -2.54
C GLN A 29 -7.83 15.99 -2.29
N GLU A 30 -8.67 16.82 -2.92
CA GLU A 30 -8.63 18.28 -2.73
C GLU A 30 -9.07 18.69 -1.32
N GLU A 31 -9.99 17.93 -0.72
CA GLU A 31 -10.43 18.13 0.66
C GLU A 31 -9.34 17.74 1.65
N VAL A 32 -8.67 16.61 1.41
CA VAL A 32 -7.52 16.13 2.20
C VAL A 32 -6.38 17.14 2.14
N ASP A 33 -6.02 17.61 0.94
CA ASP A 33 -4.95 18.58 0.75
C ASP A 33 -5.28 19.90 1.48
N ARG A 34 -6.55 20.34 1.42
CA ARG A 34 -7.01 21.52 2.14
C ARG A 34 -6.97 21.33 3.65
N ALA A 35 -7.42 20.18 4.15
CA ALA A 35 -7.38 19.84 5.58
C ALA A 35 -5.93 19.82 6.08
N LYS A 36 -5.04 19.19 5.31
CA LYS A 36 -3.60 19.14 5.58
C LYS A 36 -2.94 20.51 5.57
N MET A 37 -3.35 21.43 4.69
CA MET A 37 -2.84 22.80 4.70
C MET A 37 -3.39 23.61 5.88
N ALA A 38 -4.65 23.42 6.25
CA ALA A 38 -5.30 24.16 7.33
C ALA A 38 -4.83 23.70 8.72
N ASN A 39 -4.67 22.39 8.89
CA ASN A 39 -4.15 21.77 10.10
C ASN A 39 -3.18 20.64 9.72
N PRO A 40 -1.90 20.96 9.49
CA PRO A 40 -0.90 19.96 9.17
C PRO A 40 -0.79 18.92 10.28
N PRO A 41 -0.72 17.63 9.93
CA PRO A 41 -0.61 16.57 10.93
C PRO A 41 0.75 16.69 11.62
N SER A 42 0.72 16.63 12.95
CA SER A 42 1.93 16.65 13.78
C SER A 42 2.70 15.34 13.66
N GLU A 43 4.00 15.37 13.98
CA GLU A 43 4.84 14.16 14.00
C GLU A 43 4.28 13.06 14.92
N GLY A 44 3.62 13.43 16.02
CA GLY A 44 2.98 12.50 16.94
C GLY A 44 1.81 11.76 16.28
N GLU A 45 0.89 12.50 15.66
CA GLU A 45 -0.28 11.94 14.97
C GLU A 45 0.13 11.01 13.81
N VAL A 46 1.16 11.37 13.05
CA VAL A 46 1.66 10.52 11.96
C VAL A 46 2.29 9.23 12.51
N ARG A 47 3.00 9.28 13.66
CA ARG A 47 3.53 8.09 14.32
C ARG A 47 2.43 7.18 14.87
N GLU A 48 1.43 7.75 15.53
CA GLU A 48 0.25 7.00 16.02
C GLU A 48 -0.51 6.33 14.87
N MET A 49 -0.64 7.03 13.74
CA MET A 49 -1.24 6.45 12.53
C MET A 49 -0.36 5.35 11.91
N GLY A 50 0.96 5.47 12.05
CA GLY A 50 1.93 4.42 11.73
C GLY A 50 1.68 3.17 12.55
N ASP A 51 1.55 3.31 13.88
CA ASP A 51 1.24 2.20 14.78
C ASP A 51 -0.11 1.55 14.43
N TYR A 52 -1.12 2.37 14.10
CA TYR A 52 -2.44 1.90 13.67
C TYR A 52 -2.37 0.99 12.43
N PHE A 53 -1.58 1.37 11.41
CA PHE A 53 -1.42 0.58 10.18
C PHE A 53 -0.26 -0.43 10.22
N GLY A 54 0.48 -0.52 11.31
CA GLY A 54 1.68 -1.35 11.42
C GLY A 54 2.79 -0.93 10.46
N VAL A 55 3.07 0.37 10.40
CA VAL A 55 4.15 1.00 9.62
C VAL A 55 5.15 1.62 10.58
N ASP A 56 6.40 1.15 10.53
CA ASP A 56 7.51 1.80 11.22
C ASP A 56 8.04 2.92 10.33
N LEU A 57 7.83 4.18 10.74
CA LEU A 57 8.25 5.36 9.98
C LEU A 57 9.78 5.50 9.85
N ASP A 58 10.54 4.99 10.80
CA ASP A 58 12.00 5.08 10.79
C ASP A 58 12.58 4.05 9.80
N ALA A 59 11.96 2.86 9.69
CA ALA A 59 12.32 1.82 8.71
C ALA A 59 11.67 2.02 7.33
N GLU A 60 10.46 2.60 7.27
CA GLU A 60 9.64 2.79 6.07
C GLU A 60 9.29 4.26 5.81
N PRO A 61 10.27 5.18 5.72
CA PRO A 61 10.01 6.62 5.59
C PRO A 61 9.23 6.99 4.32
N HIS A 62 9.26 6.11 3.31
CA HIS A 62 8.51 6.27 2.06
C HIS A 62 6.99 6.15 2.23
N CYS A 63 6.51 5.57 3.34
CA CYS A 63 5.08 5.46 3.66
C CYS A 63 4.52 6.72 4.35
N ARG A 64 5.37 7.64 4.80
CA ARG A 64 4.96 8.84 5.55
C ARG A 64 3.82 9.62 4.92
N HIS A 65 3.90 9.93 3.63
CA HIS A 65 2.86 10.71 2.95
C HIS A 65 1.48 10.04 3.02
N LEU A 66 1.40 8.70 2.99
CA LEU A 66 0.15 7.96 3.11
C LEU A 66 -0.44 8.08 4.53
N LEU A 67 0.42 8.12 5.55
CA LEU A 67 -0.01 8.30 6.94
C LEU A 67 -0.49 9.72 7.20
N GLU A 68 0.22 10.73 6.67
CA GLU A 68 -0.20 12.12 6.73
C GLU A 68 -1.56 12.33 6.05
N GLU A 69 -1.77 11.71 4.88
CA GLU A 69 -3.07 11.72 4.20
C GLU A 69 -4.15 11.02 5.02
N ALA A 70 -3.83 9.91 5.69
CA ALA A 70 -4.79 9.18 6.52
C ALA A 70 -5.24 10.00 7.74
N VAL A 71 -4.33 10.73 8.40
CA VAL A 71 -4.66 11.63 9.52
C VAL A 71 -5.59 12.75 9.07
N CYS A 72 -5.36 13.32 7.89
CA CYS A 72 -6.17 14.41 7.36
C CYS A 72 -7.44 13.94 6.61
N MET A 73 -7.73 12.64 6.60
CA MET A 73 -8.79 12.07 5.80
C MET A 73 -10.18 12.39 6.38
N PRO A 74 -11.06 13.12 5.66
CA PRO A 74 -12.43 13.28 6.09
C PRO A 74 -13.22 11.97 5.93
N LEU A 75 -14.23 11.80 6.76
CA LEU A 75 -15.15 10.67 6.63
C LEU A 75 -15.93 10.75 5.31
N PRO A 76 -16.11 9.63 4.59
CA PRO A 76 -16.90 9.62 3.37
C PRO A 76 -18.37 10.02 3.62
N PRO A 77 -19.09 10.52 2.61
CA PRO A 77 -20.47 10.99 2.77
C PRO A 77 -21.40 9.95 3.42
N GLY A 78 -22.08 10.38 4.49
CA GLY A 78 -23.01 9.55 5.25
C GLY A 78 -22.36 8.67 6.32
N TRP A 79 -21.04 8.77 6.51
CA TRP A 79 -20.35 8.24 7.69
C TRP A 79 -20.19 9.32 8.74
N ARG A 80 -20.21 8.90 10.01
CA ARG A 80 -19.93 9.72 11.18
C ARG A 80 -19.11 8.93 12.19
N ASP A 81 -18.33 9.64 13.00
CA ASP A 81 -17.71 9.08 14.19
C ASP A 81 -18.73 9.11 15.34
N ASP A 82 -18.84 7.99 16.06
CA ASP A 82 -19.61 7.86 17.28
C ASP A 82 -18.67 7.87 18.49
N GLU A 83 -18.40 9.06 19.02
CA GLU A 83 -17.46 9.29 20.13
C GLU A 83 -17.77 8.45 21.38
N GLN A 84 -19.03 8.01 21.58
CA GLN A 84 -19.37 7.17 22.73
C GLN A 84 -18.86 5.73 22.58
N SER A 85 -18.92 5.18 21.37
CA SER A 85 -18.52 3.80 21.11
C SER A 85 -17.14 3.68 20.47
N GLY A 86 -16.58 4.79 19.95
CA GLY A 86 -15.35 4.81 19.17
C GLY A 86 -15.47 4.09 17.83
N ASN A 87 -16.70 3.89 17.33
CA ASN A 87 -16.95 3.26 16.03
C ASN A 87 -17.43 4.28 15.00
N PHE A 88 -17.24 3.94 13.73
CA PHE A 88 -17.75 4.69 12.59
C PHE A 88 -19.11 4.14 12.17
N VAL A 89 -20.11 5.01 12.09
CA VAL A 89 -21.49 4.64 11.76
C VAL A 89 -21.88 5.26 10.42
N ASN A 90 -22.50 4.47 9.54
CA ASN A 90 -23.10 4.94 8.31
C ASN A 90 -24.62 5.09 8.46
N ASP A 91 -25.10 6.32 8.61
CA ASP A 91 -26.51 6.64 8.89
C ASP A 91 -27.46 6.18 7.77
N ARG A 92 -26.96 6.12 6.53
CA ARG A 92 -27.79 5.76 5.36
C ARG A 92 -27.98 4.26 5.22
N LYS A 93 -27.00 3.47 5.64
CA LYS A 93 -26.98 2.01 5.46
C LYS A 93 -27.21 1.24 6.76
N GLY A 94 -27.14 1.91 7.91
CA GLY A 94 -27.21 1.26 9.23
C GLY A 94 -26.03 0.33 9.48
N ILE A 95 -24.85 0.64 8.92
CA ILE A 95 -23.63 -0.17 9.08
C ILE A 95 -22.72 0.54 10.07
N THR A 96 -22.15 -0.22 11.01
CA THR A 96 -21.16 0.26 11.96
C THR A 96 -19.86 -0.51 11.80
N THR A 97 -18.73 0.18 11.82
CA THR A 97 -17.40 -0.41 11.71
C THR A 97 -16.47 0.17 12.77
N THR A 98 -15.63 -0.67 13.36
CA THR A 98 -14.59 -0.22 14.32
C THR A 98 -13.44 0.50 13.62
N ASN A 99 -13.19 0.15 12.37
CA ASN A 99 -12.15 0.76 11.55
C ASN A 99 -12.76 1.85 10.67
N HIS A 100 -11.92 2.81 10.27
CA HIS A 100 -12.33 3.88 9.39
C HIS A 100 -12.69 3.30 8.00
N PRO A 101 -13.78 3.75 7.36
CA PRO A 101 -14.29 3.14 6.14
C PRO A 101 -13.34 3.17 4.95
N LEU A 102 -12.32 4.03 4.96
CA LEU A 102 -11.28 4.10 3.93
C LEU A 102 -9.99 3.37 4.31
N ASP A 103 -9.90 2.69 5.46
CA ASP A 103 -8.69 1.93 5.81
C ASP A 103 -8.29 0.88 4.77
N PRO A 104 -9.23 0.16 4.12
CA PRO A 104 -8.87 -0.75 3.03
C PRO A 104 -8.12 -0.05 1.88
N TYR A 105 -8.35 1.25 1.66
CA TYR A 105 -7.59 2.05 0.70
C TYR A 105 -6.13 2.20 1.13
N PHE A 106 -5.89 2.61 2.38
CA PHE A 106 -4.54 2.86 2.90
C PHE A 106 -3.73 1.58 3.07
N VAL A 107 -4.33 0.52 3.61
CA VAL A 107 -3.67 -0.79 3.78
C VAL A 107 -3.12 -1.30 2.44
N GLU A 108 -3.92 -1.26 1.38
CA GLU A 108 -3.48 -1.71 0.06
C GLU A 108 -2.49 -0.73 -0.59
N SER A 109 -2.61 0.57 -0.33
CA SER A 109 -1.66 1.58 -0.83
C SER A 109 -0.28 1.43 -0.19
N ILE A 110 -0.22 1.22 1.13
CA ILE A 110 1.00 0.89 1.88
C ILE A 110 1.61 -0.41 1.36
N ARG A 111 0.81 -1.46 1.19
CA ARG A 111 1.27 -2.73 0.61
C ARG A 111 1.90 -2.55 -0.77
N ARG A 112 1.26 -1.76 -1.64
CA ARG A 112 1.80 -1.44 -2.98
C ARG A 112 3.08 -0.64 -2.91
N MET A 113 3.19 0.29 -1.97
CA MET A 113 4.41 1.08 -1.74
C MET A 113 5.58 0.16 -1.34
N ARG A 114 5.37 -0.72 -0.36
CA ARG A 114 6.35 -1.74 0.07
C ARG A 114 6.84 -2.59 -1.10
N VAL A 115 5.92 -3.08 -1.94
CA VAL A 115 6.26 -3.88 -3.14
C VAL A 115 7.03 -3.04 -4.17
N SER A 116 6.66 -1.78 -4.36
CA SER A 116 7.34 -0.87 -5.29
C SER A 116 8.79 -0.62 -4.87
N VAL A 117 9.02 -0.34 -3.57
CA VAL A 117 10.36 -0.17 -3.01
C VAL A 117 11.17 -1.44 -3.17
N LEU A 118 10.62 -2.61 -2.81
CA LEU A 118 11.30 -3.89 -2.97
C LEU A 118 11.69 -4.16 -4.43
N ARG A 119 10.82 -3.84 -5.39
CA ARG A 119 11.13 -4.00 -6.83
C ARG A 119 12.23 -3.07 -7.32
N ARG A 120 12.33 -1.87 -6.75
CA ARG A 120 13.36 -0.88 -7.10
C ARG A 120 14.70 -1.22 -6.48
N THR A 121 14.72 -1.78 -5.27
CA THR A 121 15.95 -2.16 -4.56
C THR A 121 16.51 -3.50 -5.01
N GLN A 122 15.67 -4.39 -5.56
CA GLN A 122 16.17 -5.64 -6.13
C GLN A 122 17.05 -5.35 -7.36
N PRO A 123 18.25 -5.97 -7.44
CA PRO A 123 19.08 -5.87 -8.63
C PRO A 123 18.29 -6.42 -9.82
N LYS A 124 18.27 -5.67 -10.93
CA LYS A 124 17.70 -6.18 -12.18
C LYS A 124 18.39 -7.51 -12.47
N LYS A 125 17.62 -8.61 -12.48
CA LYS A 125 18.14 -9.89 -12.98
C LYS A 125 18.64 -9.65 -14.40
N ALA A 126 19.83 -10.18 -14.71
CA ALA A 126 20.42 -10.11 -16.03
C ALA A 126 19.37 -10.44 -17.09
N THR A 127 19.24 -9.56 -18.07
CA THR A 127 18.29 -9.71 -19.17
C THR A 127 18.61 -10.96 -19.98
N SER A 128 17.65 -11.45 -20.78
CA SER A 128 17.89 -12.63 -21.64
C SER A 128 19.11 -12.47 -22.56
N VAL A 129 19.50 -11.24 -22.90
CA VAL A 129 20.68 -10.94 -23.73
C VAL A 129 21.96 -11.10 -22.92
N GLU A 130 22.03 -10.48 -21.73
CA GLU A 130 23.18 -10.64 -20.81
C GLU A 130 23.35 -12.09 -20.35
N GLN A 131 22.24 -12.83 -20.17
CA GLN A 131 22.25 -14.26 -19.89
C GLN A 131 22.77 -15.08 -21.08
N ALA A 132 22.37 -14.73 -22.31
CA ALA A 132 22.84 -15.40 -23.52
C ALA A 132 24.32 -15.13 -23.78
N GLU A 133 24.79 -13.89 -23.57
CA GLU A 133 26.20 -13.52 -23.66
C GLU A 133 27.04 -14.22 -22.60
N ALA A 134 26.57 -14.27 -21.34
CA ALA A 134 27.26 -15.00 -20.28
C ALA A 134 27.37 -16.50 -20.58
N VAL A 135 26.31 -17.13 -21.10
CA VAL A 135 26.34 -18.54 -21.52
C VAL A 135 27.27 -18.75 -22.71
N SER A 136 27.27 -17.84 -23.69
CA SER A 136 28.16 -17.90 -24.85
C SER A 136 29.64 -17.74 -24.47
N ALA A 137 29.94 -16.78 -23.58
CA ALA A 137 31.29 -16.58 -23.03
C ALA A 137 31.79 -17.80 -22.23
N LEU A 138 30.90 -18.44 -21.46
CA LEU A 138 31.24 -19.63 -20.67
C LEU A 138 31.47 -20.86 -21.56
N LEU A 139 30.74 -20.99 -22.67
CA LEU A 139 30.96 -22.03 -23.67
C LEU A 139 32.24 -21.79 -24.49
N ALA A 140 32.56 -20.53 -24.82
CA ALA A 140 33.80 -20.16 -25.50
C ALA A 140 35.03 -20.45 -24.63
N ALA A 141 35.00 -20.09 -23.34
CA ALA A 141 36.08 -20.38 -22.40
C ALA A 141 36.35 -21.89 -22.26
N ARG A 142 35.30 -22.72 -22.34
CA ARG A 142 35.41 -24.18 -22.32
C ARG A 142 36.01 -24.76 -23.61
N ALA A 143 35.76 -24.13 -24.76
CA ALA A 143 36.30 -24.55 -26.05
C ALA A 143 37.81 -24.25 -26.20
N GLU A 144 38.32 -23.23 -25.48
CA GLU A 144 39.74 -22.86 -25.48
C GLU A 144 40.60 -23.64 -24.47
N GLY A 145 40.02 -24.59 -23.72
CA GLY A 145 40.76 -25.51 -22.84
C GLY A 145 41.43 -24.85 -21.63
N LYS A 146 41.04 -23.62 -21.26
CA LYS A 146 41.56 -22.92 -20.08
C LYS A 146 40.66 -23.18 -18.87
N PRO A 147 41.19 -23.66 -17.72
CA PRO A 147 40.38 -23.86 -16.52
C PRO A 147 39.95 -22.51 -15.93
N PRO A 148 38.79 -22.42 -15.25
CA PRO A 148 38.33 -21.17 -14.66
C PRO A 148 39.08 -20.89 -13.36
N ILE A 149 40.05 -19.95 -13.46
CA ILE A 149 40.66 -19.14 -12.38
C ILE A 149 41.63 -19.87 -11.43
N GLU A 150 42.87 -19.35 -11.34
CA GLU A 150 43.66 -19.27 -10.09
C GLU A 150 43.34 -17.94 -9.39
#